data_AF-A0A3D8RF37-F1
#
_entry.id   AF-A0A3D8RF37-F1
#
_cell.length_a   1.000
_cell.length_b   1.000
_cell.length_c   1.000
_cell.angle_alpha   90.00
_cell.angle_beta   90.00
_cell.angle_gamma   90.00
#
_symmetry.space_group_name_H-M   'P 1'
#
loop_
_entity.id
_entity.type
_entity.pdbx_description
1 polymer ?
#
loop_
_entity_poly.entity_id
_entity_poly.type
_entity_poly.pdbx_seq_one_letter_code
_entity_poly.pdbx_strand_id
1 'polypeptide(L)'
;MAQAQAGRSSKSNPVRSESSQANHPGNPGKAQRNGKADKSKQPGGLVQALESQGHKFHFINGRLNAECEPELQGIVPPPFYSHYPRDVNPGTDLGAAIQYTLRTMDREGPFDAVMGFSQGAALAYSLLEHHVQTKGPDAEPLFKVAVFICAGTPYELDGGGPVEVDSLREVNGVREYRVRIPTAHIVGRQDRLYEQGLKLFGLCEPGNAEVYDHGGKHMIPFDAGSNDAMVGIIERAIGRVKK
;
A
#
# COMPACT_ATOMS: atom_id res chain seq x y z
N MET A 1 -1.65 -3.75 3.21
CA MET A 1 -1.69 -2.63 2.23
C MET A 1 -1.97 -1.35 3.00
N ALA A 2 -1.24 -0.27 2.71
CA ALA A 2 -1.40 1.02 3.37
C ALA A 2 -1.83 2.07 2.34
N GLN A 3 -2.75 2.95 2.70
CA GLN A 3 -3.28 4.03 1.87
C GLN A 3 -2.98 5.35 2.55
N ALA A 4 -2.62 6.40 1.80
CA ALA A 4 -2.18 7.66 2.40
C ALA A 4 -2.98 8.89 1.96
N GLN A 5 -3.14 9.86 2.88
CA GLN A 5 -3.79 11.16 2.67
C GLN A 5 -2.79 12.31 2.86
N ALA A 6 -2.80 13.30 1.96
CA ALA A 6 -2.03 14.53 2.05
C ALA A 6 -2.83 15.65 2.75
N GLY A 7 -2.32 16.16 3.87
CA GLY A 7 -2.94 17.28 4.59
C GLY A 7 -2.56 18.65 4.04
N ARG A 8 -3.53 19.45 3.60
CA ARG A 8 -3.36 20.92 3.51
C ARG A 8 -3.62 21.54 4.88
N SER A 9 -2.62 22.24 5.41
CA SER A 9 -2.73 23.02 6.65
C SER A 9 -3.45 24.35 6.39
N SER A 10 -4.68 24.52 6.87
CA SER A 10 -5.24 25.84 7.17
C SER A 10 -5.31 26.01 8.69
N LYS A 11 -4.54 26.97 9.20
CA LYS A 11 -4.56 27.38 10.61
C LYS A 11 -5.79 28.26 10.84
N SER A 12 -6.61 27.91 11.83
CA SER A 12 -7.38 28.90 12.60
C SER A 12 -7.63 28.36 14.02
N ASN A 13 -7.23 29.15 15.01
CA ASN A 13 -7.58 29.00 16.43
C ASN A 13 -8.99 29.59 16.64
N PRO A 14 -9.77 29.12 17.63
CA PRO A 14 -9.87 29.93 18.85
C PRO A 14 -10.09 29.17 20.19
N VAL A 15 -9.52 29.79 21.23
CA VAL A 15 -10.09 30.12 22.56
C VAL A 15 -10.49 29.00 23.54
N ARG A 16 -9.80 29.01 24.68
CA ARG A 16 -10.17 28.38 25.97
C ARG A 16 -11.30 29.15 26.65
N SER A 17 -12.21 28.44 27.31
CA SER A 17 -12.91 28.94 28.50
C SER A 17 -13.06 27.80 29.53
N GLU A 18 -12.88 28.14 30.80
CA GLU A 18 -12.89 27.25 31.96
C GLU A 18 -14.27 27.14 32.63
N SER A 19 -14.36 26.16 33.54
CA SER A 19 -15.21 26.08 34.74
C SER A 19 -16.55 25.32 34.64
N SER A 20 -16.66 24.17 35.32
CA SER A 20 -17.07 24.08 36.73
C SER A 20 -17.33 22.61 37.12
N GLN A 21 -17.04 22.28 38.38
CA GLN A 21 -17.19 20.97 39.01
C GLN A 21 -18.60 20.77 39.59
N ALA A 22 -19.09 19.53 39.61
CA ALA A 22 -19.96 19.01 40.68
C ALA A 22 -19.89 17.47 40.77
N ASN A 23 -19.64 16.99 41.98
CA ASN A 23 -19.60 15.60 42.48
C ASN A 23 -21.03 15.12 42.85
N HIS A 24 -21.51 13.90 42.59
CA HIS A 24 -21.47 12.66 43.43
C HIS A 24 -22.69 11.75 43.03
N PRO A 25 -22.90 10.50 43.52
CA PRO A 25 -22.12 9.27 43.33
C PRO A 25 -22.96 8.02 42.86
N GLY A 26 -22.30 6.96 42.40
CA GLY A 26 -22.79 5.56 42.50
C GLY A 26 -23.14 4.80 41.20
N ASN A 27 -22.25 3.90 40.76
CA ASN A 27 -22.53 2.46 40.47
C ASN A 27 -21.21 1.76 40.02
N PRO A 28 -20.99 0.46 40.31
CA PRO A 28 -19.67 -0.16 40.29
C PRO A 28 -19.33 -0.79 38.92
N GLY A 29 -18.04 -0.99 38.69
CA GLY A 29 -17.56 -2.06 37.82
C GLY A 29 -17.40 -1.73 36.33
N LYS A 30 -16.53 -0.78 35.98
CA LYS A 30 -15.84 -0.81 34.68
C LYS A 30 -14.35 -0.73 34.91
N ALA A 31 -13.69 -1.87 34.79
CA ALA A 31 -12.24 -1.96 34.73
C ALA A 31 -11.75 -1.15 33.52
N GLN A 32 -11.30 0.07 33.77
CA GLN A 32 -10.48 0.84 32.84
C GLN A 32 -9.15 0.10 32.66
N ARG A 33 -9.08 -0.75 31.64
CA ARG A 33 -7.78 -1.12 31.07
C ARG A 33 -7.33 0.03 30.19
N ASN A 34 -6.73 1.04 30.83
CA ASN A 34 -5.80 1.96 30.18
C ASN A 34 -4.54 1.18 29.78
N GLY A 35 -4.67 0.35 28.75
CA GLY A 35 -3.53 -0.16 28.03
C GLY A 35 -3.11 0.90 27.02
N LYS A 36 -2.15 1.76 27.39
CA LYS A 36 -1.31 2.42 26.38
C LYS A 36 -0.80 1.30 25.48
N ALA A 37 -1.25 1.26 24.24
CA ALA A 37 -0.68 0.39 23.24
C ALA A 37 0.83 0.64 23.22
N ASP A 38 1.59 -0.39 23.55
CA ASP A 38 3.03 -0.40 23.51
C ASP A 38 3.45 -0.12 22.06
N LYS A 39 4.00 1.08 21.82
CA LYS A 39 4.43 1.57 20.50
C LYS A 39 5.67 0.85 19.96
N SER A 40 6.15 -0.20 20.61
CA SER A 40 7.47 -0.76 20.31
C SER A 40 7.51 -1.85 19.24
N LYS A 41 6.39 -2.28 18.64
CA LYS A 41 6.41 -3.39 17.66
C LYS A 41 5.33 -3.29 16.56
N GLN A 42 5.39 -2.27 15.69
CA GLN A 42 4.74 -2.15 14.35
C GLN A 42 5.37 -0.98 13.54
N PRO A 43 5.22 -0.93 12.20
CA PRO A 43 6.33 -0.90 11.22
C PRO A 43 7.38 0.19 11.47
N GLY A 44 8.52 -0.19 12.06
CA GLY A 44 9.65 0.71 12.30
C GLY A 44 10.36 1.13 11.01
N GLY A 45 10.94 2.33 10.97
CA GLY A 45 11.69 2.84 9.82
C GLY A 45 10.81 3.61 8.82
N LEU A 46 10.34 2.94 7.76
CA LEU A 46 9.83 3.61 6.57
C LEU A 46 8.55 4.43 6.83
N VAL A 47 7.57 3.81 7.50
CA VAL A 47 6.30 4.47 7.81
C VAL A 47 6.53 5.66 8.74
N GLN A 48 7.34 5.48 9.78
CA GLN A 48 7.67 6.56 10.71
C GLN A 48 8.39 7.72 10.01
N ALA A 49 9.32 7.42 9.09
CA ALA A 49 10.02 8.43 8.31
C ALA A 49 9.04 9.24 7.44
N LEU A 50 8.16 8.56 6.71
CA LEU A 50 7.13 9.23 5.89
C LEU A 50 6.10 9.99 6.74
N GLU A 51 5.71 9.47 7.90
CA GLU A 51 4.84 10.20 8.85
C GLU A 51 5.49 11.47 9.37
N SER A 52 6.81 11.45 9.62
CA SER A 52 7.56 12.65 10.04
C SER A 52 7.56 13.75 8.97
N GLN A 53 7.32 13.40 7.71
CA GLN A 53 7.16 14.33 6.58
C GLN A 53 5.71 14.77 6.37
N GLY A 54 4.78 14.32 7.21
CA GLY A 54 3.37 14.71 7.18
C GLY A 54 2.46 13.78 6.39
N HIS A 55 2.95 12.63 5.93
CA HIS A 55 2.10 11.59 5.34
C HIS A 55 1.28 10.89 6.44
N LYS A 56 0.04 10.52 6.11
CA LYS A 56 -0.83 9.75 7.02
C LYS A 56 -1.07 8.38 6.42
N PHE A 57 -1.05 7.33 7.21
CA PHE A 57 -1.29 5.97 6.74
C PHE A 57 -2.60 5.40 7.29
N HIS A 58 -3.34 4.74 6.41
CA HIS A 58 -4.51 3.95 6.70
C HIS A 58 -4.25 2.51 6.26
N PHE A 59 -4.19 1.58 7.20
CA PHE A 59 -3.88 0.18 6.91
C PHE A 59 -5.17 -0.63 6.80
N ILE A 60 -5.28 -1.39 5.71
CA ILE A 60 -6.41 -2.28 5.49
C ILE A 60 -5.99 -3.74 5.64
N ASN A 61 -6.84 -4.52 6.30
CA ASN A 61 -6.69 -5.97 6.40
C ASN A 61 -7.10 -6.64 5.09
N GLY A 62 -6.52 -7.81 4.82
CA GLY A 62 -6.97 -8.69 3.75
C GLY A 62 -8.38 -9.23 4.01
N ARG A 63 -9.08 -9.61 2.93
CA ARG A 63 -10.45 -10.14 3.00
C ARG A 63 -10.51 -11.51 3.67
N LEU A 64 -9.47 -12.32 3.53
CA LEU A 64 -9.43 -13.70 3.98
C LEU A 64 -8.66 -13.80 5.29
N ASN A 65 -9.17 -14.58 6.25
CA ASN A 65 -8.38 -15.03 7.38
C ASN A 65 -7.25 -15.93 6.85
N ALA A 66 -6.07 -15.78 7.43
CA ALA A 66 -4.89 -16.54 7.07
C ALA A 66 -4.24 -17.15 8.32
N GLU A 67 -3.39 -18.14 8.09
CA GLU A 67 -2.46 -18.60 9.11
C GLU A 67 -1.25 -17.66 9.18
N CYS A 68 -0.52 -17.75 10.29
CA CYS A 68 0.73 -17.02 10.43
C CYS A 68 1.73 -17.54 9.40
N GLU A 69 2.50 -16.65 8.79
CA GLU A 69 3.71 -17.08 8.07
C GLU A 69 4.64 -17.82 9.03
N PRO A 70 5.25 -18.94 8.60
CA PRO A 70 6.23 -19.64 9.42
C PRO A 70 7.33 -18.72 9.95
N GLU A 71 7.77 -17.76 9.13
CA GLU A 71 8.80 -16.78 9.47
C GLU A 71 8.35 -15.76 10.54
N LEU A 72 7.04 -15.59 10.74
CA LEU A 72 6.46 -14.62 11.68
C LEU A 72 5.88 -15.29 12.94
N GLN A 73 5.94 -16.63 13.01
CA GLN A 73 5.35 -17.39 14.10
C GLN A 73 6.01 -17.02 15.44
N GLY A 74 5.20 -16.57 16.40
CA GLY A 74 5.67 -16.13 17.72
C GLY A 74 6.27 -14.71 17.75
N ILE A 75 6.36 -14.01 16.62
CA ILE A 75 6.84 -12.63 16.54
C ILE A 75 5.67 -11.65 16.59
N VAL A 76 4.63 -11.92 15.80
CA VAL A 76 3.44 -11.06 15.66
C VAL A 76 2.21 -11.82 16.16
N PRO A 77 1.33 -11.21 16.97
CA PRO A 77 0.11 -11.87 17.41
C PRO A 77 -0.94 -11.92 16.28
N PRO A 78 -1.82 -12.94 16.24
CA PRO A 78 -2.98 -12.99 15.34
C PRO A 78 -3.98 -11.86 15.65
N PRO A 79 -4.93 -11.56 14.74
CA PRO A 79 -5.25 -12.29 13.50
C PRO A 79 -4.35 -11.96 12.31
N PHE A 80 -4.23 -12.92 11.37
CA PHE A 80 -3.51 -12.76 10.10
C PHE A 80 -4.49 -12.78 8.93
N TYR A 81 -4.13 -12.07 7.87
CA TYR A 81 -5.01 -11.89 6.71
C TYR A 81 -4.26 -12.00 5.40
N SER A 82 -4.96 -12.52 4.38
CA SER A 82 -4.55 -12.50 2.97
C SER A 82 -5.58 -11.75 2.15
N HIS A 83 -5.13 -11.09 1.08
CA HIS A 83 -6.03 -10.38 0.16
C HIS A 83 -6.82 -11.36 -0.73
N TYR A 84 -6.16 -12.41 -1.19
CA TYR A 84 -6.71 -13.53 -1.97
C TYR A 84 -5.89 -14.81 -1.67
N PRO A 85 -6.35 -16.01 -2.09
CA PRO A 85 -5.63 -17.26 -1.82
C PRO A 85 -4.18 -17.19 -2.29
N ARG A 86 -3.26 -17.74 -1.49
CA ARG A 86 -1.82 -17.64 -1.75
C ARG A 86 -1.31 -18.83 -2.55
N ASP A 87 -0.18 -18.60 -3.23
CA ASP A 87 0.59 -19.61 -3.96
C ASP A 87 -0.20 -20.32 -5.08
N VAL A 88 -1.34 -19.75 -5.48
CA VAL A 88 -2.21 -20.19 -6.58
C VAL A 88 -2.64 -18.99 -7.42
N ASN A 89 -3.12 -19.24 -8.64
CA ASN A 89 -3.81 -18.22 -9.42
C ASN A 89 -5.10 -17.81 -8.66
N PRO A 90 -5.30 -16.51 -8.35
CA PRO A 90 -6.47 -16.07 -7.59
C PRO A 90 -7.79 -16.21 -8.34
N GLY A 91 -7.81 -16.28 -9.68
CA GLY A 91 -9.04 -16.33 -10.46
C GLY A 91 -10.06 -15.27 -10.02
N THR A 92 -11.28 -15.70 -9.69
CA THR A 92 -12.34 -14.78 -9.24
C THR A 92 -12.09 -14.10 -7.89
N ASP A 93 -11.19 -14.63 -7.04
CA ASP A 93 -10.86 -13.99 -5.76
C ASP A 93 -10.11 -12.66 -5.94
N LEU A 94 -9.42 -12.45 -7.08
CA LEU A 94 -8.79 -11.17 -7.38
C LEU A 94 -9.85 -10.06 -7.50
N GLY A 95 -10.90 -10.32 -8.27
CA GLY A 95 -12.04 -9.41 -8.38
C GLY A 95 -12.69 -9.14 -7.03
N ALA A 96 -12.85 -10.16 -6.19
CA ALA A 96 -13.39 -9.99 -4.84
C ALA A 96 -12.49 -9.12 -3.95
N ALA A 97 -11.15 -9.25 -4.05
CA ALA A 97 -10.18 -8.45 -3.32
C ALA A 97 -10.15 -6.98 -3.77
N ILE A 98 -10.24 -6.74 -5.08
CA ILE A 98 -10.39 -5.41 -5.70
C ILE A 98 -11.64 -4.73 -5.15
N GLN A 99 -12.79 -5.40 -5.24
CA GLN A 99 -14.07 -4.84 -4.80
C GLN A 99 -14.13 -4.61 -3.29
N TYR A 100 -13.51 -5.48 -2.50
CA TYR A 100 -13.36 -5.26 -1.06
C TYR A 100 -12.57 -3.97 -0.79
N THR A 101 -11.45 -3.77 -1.48
CA THR A 101 -10.59 -2.59 -1.28
C THR A 101 -11.27 -1.30 -1.73
N LEU A 102 -11.94 -1.30 -2.89
CA LEU A 102 -12.68 -0.14 -3.38
C LEU A 102 -13.81 0.27 -2.41
N ARG A 103 -14.56 -0.68 -1.84
CA ARG A 103 -15.57 -0.36 -0.83
C ARG A 103 -15.00 0.26 0.45
N THR A 104 -13.80 -0.14 0.85
CA THR A 104 -13.10 0.51 1.97
C THR A 104 -12.72 1.94 1.60
N MET A 105 -12.21 2.16 0.38
CA MET A 105 -11.86 3.48 -0.12
C MET A 105 -13.07 4.43 -0.19
N ASP A 106 -14.23 3.94 -0.62
CA ASP A 106 -15.46 4.73 -0.67
C ASP A 106 -15.92 5.19 0.71
N ARG A 107 -15.62 4.42 1.76
CA ARG A 107 -16.05 4.69 3.14
C ARG A 107 -15.05 5.53 3.93
N GLU A 108 -13.76 5.38 3.64
CA GLU A 108 -12.67 5.86 4.50
C GLU A 108 -11.71 6.81 3.76
N GLY A 109 -11.86 6.93 2.44
CA GLY A 109 -11.11 7.85 1.60
C GLY A 109 -11.68 9.28 1.57
N PRO A 110 -11.25 10.10 0.60
CA PRO A 110 -10.34 9.76 -0.51
C PRO A 110 -8.91 9.49 -0.05
N PHE A 111 -8.12 8.82 -0.89
CA PHE A 111 -6.69 8.55 -0.67
C PHE A 111 -5.89 9.07 -1.86
N ASP A 112 -4.77 9.73 -1.59
CA ASP A 112 -3.89 10.26 -2.66
C ASP A 112 -2.95 9.17 -3.20
N ALA A 113 -2.64 8.17 -2.38
CA ALA A 113 -1.61 7.19 -2.69
C ALA A 113 -1.97 5.78 -2.19
N VAL A 114 -1.37 4.79 -2.84
CA VAL A 114 -1.46 3.38 -2.47
C VAL A 114 -0.08 2.79 -2.26
N MET A 115 0.08 2.01 -1.18
CA MET A 115 1.32 1.30 -0.85
C MET A 115 1.04 -0.15 -0.53
N GLY A 116 1.73 -1.06 -1.22
CA GLY A 116 1.58 -2.49 -1.06
C GLY A 116 2.92 -3.20 -0.80
N PHE A 117 2.88 -4.24 0.02
CA PHE A 117 3.97 -5.19 0.20
C PHE A 117 3.52 -6.56 -0.33
N SER A 118 4.38 -7.26 -1.07
CA SER A 118 4.12 -8.63 -1.54
C SER A 118 2.78 -8.76 -2.28
N GLN A 119 1.86 -9.61 -1.80
CA GLN A 119 0.52 -9.76 -2.35
C GLN A 119 -0.27 -8.42 -2.37
N GLY A 120 -0.05 -7.54 -1.40
CA GLY A 120 -0.68 -6.22 -1.37
C GLY A 120 -0.17 -5.28 -2.47
N ALA A 121 1.07 -5.46 -2.95
CA ALA A 121 1.61 -4.70 -4.08
C ALA A 121 0.99 -5.16 -5.40
N ALA A 122 0.84 -6.48 -5.59
CA ALA A 122 0.15 -7.05 -6.74
C ALA A 122 -1.32 -6.58 -6.78
N LEU A 123 -2.03 -6.62 -5.64
CA LEU A 123 -3.38 -6.08 -5.56
C LEU A 123 -3.46 -4.58 -5.87
N ALA A 124 -2.48 -3.78 -5.38
CA ALA A 124 -2.41 -2.36 -5.67
C ALA A 124 -2.28 -2.09 -7.18
N TYR A 125 -1.47 -2.89 -7.90
CA TYR A 125 -1.38 -2.83 -9.35
C TYR A 125 -2.72 -3.18 -10.01
N SER A 126 -3.36 -4.29 -9.59
CA SER A 126 -4.65 -4.71 -10.14
C SER A 126 -5.78 -3.68 -9.91
N LEU A 127 -5.75 -2.91 -8.82
CA LEU A 127 -6.69 -1.80 -8.61
C LEU A 127 -6.53 -0.69 -9.66
N LEU A 128 -5.28 -0.30 -9.94
CA LEU A 128 -4.96 0.72 -10.94
C LEU A 128 -5.36 0.26 -12.34
N GLU A 129 -5.04 -0.99 -12.66
CA GLU A 129 -5.44 -1.59 -13.94
C GLU A 129 -6.96 -1.67 -14.08
N HIS A 130 -7.65 -2.14 -13.04
CA HIS A 130 -9.11 -2.24 -13.03
C HIS A 130 -9.76 -0.86 -13.21
N HIS A 131 -9.22 0.19 -12.60
CA HIS A 131 -9.69 1.55 -12.79
C HIS A 131 -9.56 2.00 -14.25
N VAL A 132 -8.41 1.76 -14.89
CA VAL A 132 -8.20 2.11 -16.30
C VAL A 132 -9.09 1.30 -17.24
N GLN A 133 -9.28 0.00 -17.00
CA GLN A 133 -10.19 -0.81 -17.80
C GLN A 133 -11.66 -0.37 -17.67
N THR A 134 -12.08 0.07 -16.48
CA THR A 134 -13.49 0.41 -16.21
C THR A 134 -13.85 1.88 -16.48
N LYS A 135 -12.90 2.81 -16.33
CA LYS A 135 -13.11 4.24 -16.51
C LYS A 135 -12.49 4.79 -17.79
N GLY A 136 -11.60 4.03 -18.42
CA GLY A 136 -10.80 4.45 -19.56
C GLY A 136 -9.44 5.02 -19.15
N PRO A 137 -8.48 5.04 -20.09
CA PRO A 137 -7.10 5.46 -19.79
C PRO A 137 -7.02 6.93 -19.37
N ASP A 138 -7.86 7.80 -19.93
CA ASP A 138 -7.79 9.25 -19.70
C ASP A 138 -8.69 9.74 -18.56
N ALA A 139 -9.28 8.82 -17.79
CA ALA A 139 -9.99 9.16 -16.57
C ALA A 139 -9.03 9.69 -15.49
N GLU A 140 -9.57 10.49 -14.56
CA GLU A 140 -8.84 10.91 -13.37
C GLU A 140 -8.27 9.68 -12.63
N PRO A 141 -6.97 9.67 -12.28
CA PRO A 141 -6.36 8.51 -11.65
C PRO A 141 -6.99 8.13 -10.32
N LEU A 142 -7.12 6.83 -10.06
CA LEU A 142 -7.60 6.32 -8.76
C LEU A 142 -6.69 6.76 -7.59
N PHE A 143 -5.38 6.80 -7.84
CA PHE A 143 -4.36 7.32 -6.93
C PHE A 143 -3.40 8.19 -7.73
N LYS A 144 -2.79 9.18 -7.08
CA LYS A 144 -1.77 10.05 -7.68
C LYS A 144 -0.41 9.36 -7.76
N VAL A 145 -0.11 8.45 -6.84
CA VAL A 145 1.16 7.71 -6.76
C VAL A 145 0.94 6.32 -6.18
N ALA A 146 1.73 5.34 -6.63
CA ALA A 146 1.74 3.99 -6.06
C ALA A 146 3.14 3.56 -5.63
N VAL A 147 3.22 2.82 -4.53
CA VAL A 147 4.47 2.24 -3.99
C VAL A 147 4.33 0.73 -3.89
N PHE A 148 5.21 0.01 -4.57
CA PHE A 148 5.23 -1.45 -4.62
C PHE A 148 6.50 -1.96 -3.95
N ILE A 149 6.36 -2.71 -2.87
CA ILE A 149 7.48 -3.23 -2.09
C ILE A 149 7.48 -4.76 -2.17
N CYS A 150 8.60 -5.35 -2.62
CA CYS A 150 8.79 -6.80 -2.77
C CYS A 150 7.59 -7.48 -3.45
N ALA A 151 7.15 -6.94 -4.59
CA ALA A 151 5.84 -7.27 -5.13
C ALA A 151 5.69 -8.74 -5.54
N GLY A 152 4.51 -9.29 -5.26
CA GLY A 152 4.10 -10.58 -5.81
C GLY A 152 3.67 -10.48 -7.28
N THR A 153 3.32 -11.63 -7.85
CA THR A 153 2.85 -11.74 -9.23
C THR A 153 1.56 -10.94 -9.47
N PRO A 154 1.53 -10.00 -10.42
CA PRO A 154 0.28 -9.42 -10.92
C PRO A 154 -0.46 -10.44 -11.80
N TYR A 155 -1.79 -10.50 -11.70
CA TYR A 155 -2.64 -11.43 -12.44
C TYR A 155 -3.67 -10.68 -13.29
N GLU A 156 -4.03 -11.27 -14.43
CA GLU A 156 -5.06 -10.74 -15.34
C GLU A 156 -6.42 -10.63 -14.63
N LEU A 157 -7.14 -9.54 -14.91
CA LEU A 157 -8.40 -9.20 -14.21
C LEU A 157 -9.57 -10.13 -14.56
N ASP A 158 -9.49 -10.84 -15.68
CA ASP A 158 -10.50 -11.81 -16.13
C ASP A 158 -10.32 -13.21 -15.50
N GLY A 159 -9.38 -13.35 -14.56
CA GLY A 159 -9.03 -14.62 -13.93
C GLY A 159 -8.05 -15.46 -14.78
N GLY A 160 -7.47 -14.85 -15.82
CA GLY A 160 -6.34 -15.38 -16.56
C GLY A 160 -5.08 -15.54 -15.72
N GLY A 161 -3.97 -15.85 -16.38
CA GLY A 161 -2.68 -16.10 -15.74
C GLY A 161 -1.99 -14.84 -15.20
N PRO A 162 -0.69 -14.95 -14.86
CA PRO A 162 0.16 -13.80 -14.63
C PRO A 162 0.11 -12.81 -15.79
N VAL A 163 0.14 -11.51 -15.48
CA VAL A 163 0.31 -10.46 -16.50
C VAL A 163 1.76 -10.50 -16.98
N GLU A 164 1.97 -10.69 -18.28
CA GLU A 164 3.29 -10.68 -18.89
C GLU A 164 3.59 -9.33 -19.54
N VAL A 165 4.81 -8.81 -19.39
CA VAL A 165 5.18 -7.50 -19.95
C VAL A 165 5.02 -7.46 -21.47
N ASP A 166 5.26 -8.60 -22.13
CA ASP A 166 5.11 -8.75 -23.57
C ASP A 166 3.64 -8.78 -24.04
N SER A 167 2.67 -8.95 -23.13
CA SER A 167 1.25 -8.86 -23.47
C SER A 167 0.73 -7.42 -23.56
N LEU A 168 1.55 -6.43 -23.16
CA LEU A 168 1.20 -5.02 -23.30
C LEU A 168 1.01 -4.65 -24.77
N ARG A 169 -0.09 -3.94 -25.05
CA ARG A 169 -0.44 -3.50 -26.39
C ARG A 169 0.59 -2.51 -26.91
N GLU A 170 0.99 -2.67 -28.17
CA GLU A 170 1.89 -1.75 -28.86
C GLU A 170 1.18 -1.18 -30.10
N VAL A 171 1.17 0.15 -30.23
CA VAL A 171 0.55 0.87 -31.34
C VAL A 171 1.58 1.82 -31.92
N ASN A 172 1.89 1.68 -33.21
CA ASN A 172 2.89 2.50 -33.92
C ASN A 172 4.28 2.50 -33.25
N GLY A 173 4.71 1.36 -32.69
CA GLY A 173 5.99 1.25 -31.98
C GLY A 173 6.00 1.86 -30.58
N VAL A 174 4.83 2.30 -30.07
CA VAL A 174 4.68 2.84 -28.71
C VAL A 174 3.88 1.85 -27.87
N ARG A 175 4.47 1.43 -26.74
CA ARG A 175 3.83 0.56 -25.77
C ARG A 175 2.79 1.33 -24.96
N GLU A 176 1.58 0.79 -24.87
CA GLU A 176 0.50 1.35 -24.07
C GLU A 176 0.57 0.78 -22.64
N TYR A 177 1.12 1.57 -21.72
CA TYR A 177 1.14 1.23 -20.31
C TYR A 177 -0.22 1.52 -19.66
N ARG A 178 -0.76 0.54 -18.93
CA ARG A 178 -2.03 0.69 -18.19
C ARG A 178 -1.84 1.54 -16.93
N VAL A 179 -0.69 1.41 -16.26
CA VAL A 179 -0.34 2.21 -15.08
C VAL A 179 0.60 3.34 -15.50
N ARG A 180 0.02 4.55 -15.66
CA ARG A 180 0.74 5.75 -16.13
C ARG A 180 1.09 6.75 -15.02
N ILE A 181 0.58 6.54 -13.80
CA ILE A 181 0.89 7.39 -12.65
C ILE A 181 2.33 7.19 -12.20
N PRO A 182 2.91 8.14 -11.43
CA PRO A 182 4.16 7.92 -10.73
C PRO A 182 4.14 6.65 -9.86
N THR A 183 5.20 5.86 -9.96
CA THR A 183 5.36 4.60 -9.21
C THR A 183 6.75 4.49 -8.59
N ALA A 184 6.82 3.93 -7.40
CA ALA A 184 8.07 3.59 -6.72
C ALA A 184 8.11 2.08 -6.48
N HIS A 185 9.15 1.42 -6.98
CA HIS A 185 9.35 -0.02 -6.89
C HIS A 185 10.55 -0.30 -5.99
N ILE A 186 10.30 -0.97 -4.86
CA ILE A 186 11.33 -1.40 -3.91
C ILE A 186 11.42 -2.91 -4.03
N VAL A 187 12.57 -3.42 -4.44
CA VAL A 187 12.82 -4.85 -4.65
C VAL A 187 14.03 -5.31 -3.83
N GLY A 188 14.10 -6.59 -3.50
CA GLY A 188 15.24 -7.17 -2.79
C GLY A 188 15.95 -8.20 -3.67
N ARG A 189 17.22 -8.00 -4.01
CA ARG A 189 17.98 -8.93 -4.87
C ARG A 189 17.93 -10.41 -4.44
N GLN A 190 17.83 -10.68 -3.15
CA GLN A 190 17.78 -12.02 -2.58
C GLN A 190 16.34 -12.49 -2.28
N ASP A 191 15.34 -11.72 -2.69
CA ASP A 191 13.93 -12.08 -2.60
C ASP A 191 13.62 -13.18 -3.63
N ARG A 192 12.90 -14.23 -3.20
CA ARG A 192 12.37 -15.25 -4.10
C ARG A 192 11.39 -14.68 -5.14
N LEU A 193 10.83 -13.50 -4.86
CA LEU A 193 9.91 -12.77 -5.73
C LEU A 193 10.57 -11.63 -6.52
N TYR A 194 11.92 -11.56 -6.55
CA TYR A 194 12.64 -10.47 -7.20
C TYR A 194 12.23 -10.24 -8.66
N GLU A 195 12.14 -11.32 -9.44
CA GLU A 195 11.74 -11.26 -10.84
C GLU A 195 10.29 -10.76 -11.01
N GLN A 196 9.39 -11.13 -10.10
CA GLN A 196 8.00 -10.66 -10.08
C GLN A 196 7.94 -9.15 -9.80
N GLY A 197 8.78 -8.66 -8.88
CA GLY A 197 8.93 -7.23 -8.61
C GLY A 197 9.42 -6.45 -9.83
N LEU A 198 10.40 -6.97 -10.56
CA LEU A 198 10.89 -6.38 -11.81
C LEU A 198 9.87 -6.47 -12.95
N LYS A 199 9.13 -7.57 -13.05
CA LYS A 199 8.01 -7.69 -14.01
C LYS A 199 6.97 -6.60 -13.75
N LEU A 200 6.54 -6.39 -12.50
CA LEU A 200 5.60 -5.33 -12.16
C LEU A 200 6.16 -3.93 -12.48
N PHE A 201 7.46 -3.70 -12.27
CA PHE A 201 8.14 -2.49 -12.76
C PHE A 201 8.03 -2.32 -14.27
N GLY A 202 8.27 -3.37 -15.05
CA GLY A 202 8.11 -3.36 -16.52
C GLY A 202 6.68 -3.15 -17.02
N LEU A 203 5.67 -3.30 -16.15
CA LEU A 203 4.27 -3.05 -16.47
C LEU A 203 3.83 -1.58 -16.27
N CYS A 204 4.68 -0.74 -15.70
CA CYS A 204 4.41 0.66 -15.40
C CYS A 204 5.11 1.58 -16.40
N GLU A 205 4.55 2.77 -16.64
CA GLU A 205 5.12 3.77 -17.57
C GLU A 205 6.57 4.13 -17.15
N PRO A 206 7.60 3.81 -17.96
CA PRO A 206 9.00 3.96 -17.59
C PRO A 206 9.40 5.41 -17.31
N GLY A 207 8.76 6.39 -17.95
CA GLY A 207 9.00 7.80 -17.66
C GLY A 207 8.57 8.25 -16.25
N ASN A 208 7.73 7.45 -15.57
CA ASN A 208 7.14 7.76 -14.27
C ASN A 208 7.49 6.74 -13.18
N ALA A 209 8.28 5.72 -13.49
CA ALA A 209 8.63 4.64 -12.58
C ALA A 209 10.06 4.80 -12.01
N GLU A 210 10.18 4.71 -10.69
CA GLU A 210 11.46 4.65 -9.97
C GLU A 210 11.66 3.23 -9.43
N VAL A 211 12.90 2.73 -9.43
CA VAL A 211 13.23 1.43 -8.85
C VAL A 211 14.43 1.53 -7.90
N TYR A 212 14.35 0.82 -6.78
CA TYR A 212 15.43 0.65 -5.83
C TYR A 212 15.55 -0.82 -5.42
N ASP A 213 16.76 -1.34 -5.52
CA ASP A 213 17.11 -2.67 -5.04
C ASP A 213 17.82 -2.56 -3.69
N HIS A 214 17.15 -2.98 -2.62
CA HIS A 214 17.72 -2.96 -1.27
C HIS A 214 18.62 -4.16 -0.97
N GLY A 215 18.82 -5.08 -1.93
CA GLY A 215 19.75 -6.21 -1.85
C GLY A 215 19.34 -7.35 -0.91
N GLY A 216 18.27 -7.19 -0.14
CA GLY A 216 17.83 -8.14 0.89
C GLY A 216 16.86 -9.22 0.37
N LYS A 217 16.30 -9.98 1.32
CA LYS A 217 15.28 -11.02 1.07
C LYS A 217 13.87 -10.40 0.96
N HIS A 218 12.84 -11.23 1.08
CA HIS A 218 11.43 -10.82 1.07
C HIS A 218 11.01 -10.06 2.34
N MET A 219 11.45 -8.80 2.47
CA MET A 219 11.22 -8.01 3.68
C MET A 219 11.28 -6.50 3.39
N ILE A 220 10.76 -5.71 4.32
CA ILE A 220 11.04 -4.26 4.36
C ILE A 220 12.29 -4.07 5.22
N PRO A 221 13.40 -3.53 4.69
CA PRO A 221 14.61 -3.32 5.48
C PRO A 221 14.42 -2.21 6.53
N PHE A 222 15.12 -2.35 7.66
CA PHE A 222 15.05 -1.43 8.80
C PHE A 222 16.36 -0.67 9.06
N ASP A 223 17.42 -0.97 8.29
CA ASP A 223 18.67 -0.24 8.41
C ASP A 223 18.53 1.18 7.83
N ALA A 224 19.28 2.13 8.40
CA ALA A 224 19.15 3.55 8.05
C ALA A 224 19.42 3.82 6.56
N GLY A 225 20.43 3.17 5.97
CA GLY A 225 20.79 3.38 4.58
C GLY A 225 19.69 2.94 3.61
N SER A 226 19.16 1.73 3.78
CA SER A 226 18.02 1.26 2.98
C SER A 226 16.77 2.11 3.22
N ASN A 227 16.54 2.53 4.46
CA ASN A 227 15.38 3.36 4.81
C ASN A 227 15.41 4.72 4.10
N ASP A 228 16.55 5.41 4.14
CA ASP A 228 16.74 6.71 3.48
C ASP A 228 16.59 6.59 1.97
N ALA A 229 17.13 5.51 1.37
CA ALA A 229 16.98 5.23 -0.05
C ALA A 229 15.52 4.96 -0.45
N MET A 230 14.79 4.15 0.34
CA MET A 230 13.36 3.88 0.13
C MET A 230 12.52 5.16 0.22
N VAL A 231 12.76 6.00 1.24
CA VAL A 231 12.08 7.30 1.36
C VAL A 231 12.40 8.18 0.14
N GLY A 232 13.68 8.26 -0.23
CA GLY A 232 14.12 9.10 -1.35
C GLY A 232 13.49 8.70 -2.68
N ILE A 233 13.26 7.41 -2.95
CA ILE A 233 12.58 7.00 -4.19
C ILE A 233 11.09 7.33 -4.16
N ILE A 234 10.45 7.21 -2.99
CA ILE A 234 9.03 7.52 -2.80
C ILE A 234 8.82 9.02 -2.99
N GLU A 235 9.70 9.86 -2.45
CA GLU A 235 9.69 11.31 -2.67
C GLU A 235 9.87 11.69 -4.14
N ARG A 236 10.78 11.01 -4.87
CA ARG A 236 10.94 11.23 -6.31
C ARG A 236 9.66 10.87 -7.09
N ALA A 237 9.01 9.76 -6.75
CA ALA A 237 7.73 9.40 -7.35
C ALA A 237 6.64 10.44 -7.02
N ILE A 238 6.55 10.90 -5.77
CA ILE A 238 5.63 11.97 -5.36
C ILE A 238 5.90 13.26 -6.14
N GLY A 239 7.17 13.62 -6.34
CA GLY A 239 7.59 14.81 -7.09
C GLY A 239 7.19 14.78 -8.58
N ARG A 240 6.90 13.61 -9.14
CA ARG A 240 6.42 13.43 -10.52
C ARG A 240 4.90 13.58 -10.68
N VAL A 241 4.15 13.75 -9.59
CA VAL A 241 2.69 13.97 -9.64
C VAL A 241 2.43 15.30 -10.35
N LYS A 242 1.75 15.24 -11.51
CA LYS A 242 1.35 16.43 -12.26
C LYS A 242 0.32 17.22 -11.43
N LYS A 243 0.50 18.55 -11.38
CA LYS A 243 -0.37 19.49 -10.67
C LYS A 243 -1.63 19.80 -11.46
#